data_AF-A0A3B8R9G7-F1
#
_entry.id   AF-A0A3B8R9G7-F1
#
_cell.length_a   1.000
_cell.length_b   1.000
_cell.length_c   1.000
_cell.angle_alpha   90.00
_cell.angle_beta   90.00
_cell.angle_gamma   90.00
#
_symmetry.space_group_name_H-M   'P 1'
#
loop_
_entity.id
_entity.type
_entity.pdbx_description
1 polymer ?
#
loop_
_entity_poly.entity_id
_entity_poly.type
_entity_poly.pdbx_seq_one_letter_code
_entity_poly.pdbx_strand_id
1 'polypeptide(L)'
;MPENGAVMEKRMALVMLNISYAPQAMEWFMTHPEDRQSQVEALFQSARCRLIGAWYVNGSNRAVFVVEGEPADTRAVGIVALASKSVISCETSDLTAFADSRAYFSRAQSIQKDYESRQTASAPSFLASNG
;
A
#
# COMPACT_ATOMS: atom_id res chain seq x y z
N MET A 1 -39.42 0.99 -18.10
CA MET A 1 -38.44 1.07 -17.00
C MET A 1 -37.18 0.38 -17.46
N PRO A 2 -36.03 1.05 -17.59
CA PRO A 2 -34.75 0.38 -17.63
C PRO A 2 -34.13 0.38 -16.23
N GLU A 3 -33.68 -0.79 -15.81
CA GLU A 3 -32.83 -0.96 -14.64
C GLU A 3 -31.52 -0.21 -14.88
N ASN A 4 -31.26 0.81 -14.06
CA ASN A 4 -30.00 1.53 -14.06
C ASN A 4 -28.90 0.53 -13.69
N GLY A 5 -28.14 0.09 -14.69
CA GLY A 5 -26.86 -0.57 -14.51
C GLY A 5 -25.97 0.33 -13.67
N ALA A 6 -25.87 0.03 -12.38
CA ALA A 6 -24.81 0.53 -11.54
C ALA A 6 -23.51 0.01 -12.15
N VAL A 7 -22.86 0.84 -12.98
CA VAL A 7 -21.43 0.73 -13.21
C VAL A 7 -20.84 0.80 -11.81
N MET A 8 -20.45 -0.36 -11.27
CA MET A 8 -19.62 -0.36 -10.07
C MET A 8 -18.37 0.41 -10.47
N GLU A 9 -18.29 1.69 -10.07
CA GLU A 9 -17.03 2.40 -10.08
C GLU A 9 -16.06 1.49 -9.36
N LYS A 10 -15.09 0.96 -10.11
CA LYS A 10 -14.01 0.17 -9.54
C LYS A 10 -13.30 1.13 -8.58
N ARG A 11 -13.54 0.97 -7.28
CA ARG A 11 -12.86 1.77 -6.26
C ARG A 11 -11.37 1.61 -6.49
N MET A 12 -10.71 2.72 -6.80
CA MET A 12 -9.27 2.73 -6.99
C MET A 12 -8.60 2.48 -5.65
N ALA A 13 -7.49 1.74 -5.67
CA ALA A 13 -6.77 1.42 -4.46
C ALA A 13 -6.06 2.67 -3.94
N LEU A 14 -6.08 2.87 -2.62
CA LEU A 14 -5.22 3.83 -1.96
C LEU A 14 -3.90 3.12 -1.67
N VAL A 15 -2.79 3.62 -2.20
CA VAL A 15 -1.47 2.99 -2.10
C VAL A 15 -0.50 3.98 -1.45
N MET A 16 0.23 3.51 -0.46
CA MET A 16 1.35 4.24 0.13
C MET A 16 2.65 3.77 -0.52
N LEU A 17 3.48 4.71 -0.97
CA LEU A 17 4.84 4.46 -1.40
C LEU A 17 5.79 5.06 -0.37
N ASN A 18 6.65 4.22 0.21
CA ASN A 18 7.76 4.63 1.04
C ASN A 18 9.03 4.56 0.21
N ILE A 19 9.69 5.69 -0.02
CA ILE A 19 10.94 5.74 -0.77
C ILE A 19 12.10 6.18 0.10
N SER A 20 13.29 5.74 -0.28
CA SER A 20 14.57 6.21 0.24
C SER A 20 15.41 6.75 -0.90
N TYR A 21 15.94 7.95 -0.74
CA TYR A 21 16.80 8.60 -1.72
C TYR A 21 18.27 8.20 -1.54
N ALA A 22 19.01 8.18 -2.64
CA ALA A 22 20.46 8.03 -2.62
C ALA A 22 21.14 9.29 -2.03
N PRO A 23 22.36 9.17 -1.46
CA PRO A 23 23.11 10.33 -0.97
C PRO A 23 23.28 11.44 -2.01
N GLN A 24 23.61 11.08 -3.26
CA GLN A 24 23.76 12.06 -4.35
C GLN A 24 22.45 12.81 -4.67
N ALA A 25 21.28 12.20 -4.45
CA ALA A 25 20.01 12.89 -4.60
C ALA A 25 19.79 13.90 -3.46
N MET A 26 20.21 13.56 -2.24
CA MET A 26 20.18 14.48 -1.11
C MET A 26 21.07 15.70 -1.31
N GLU A 27 22.29 15.50 -1.81
CA GLU A 27 23.18 16.61 -2.21
C GLU A 27 22.55 17.49 -3.29
N TRP A 28 21.86 16.86 -4.26
CA TRP A 28 21.15 17.61 -5.29
C TRP A 28 19.98 18.42 -4.72
N PHE A 29 19.17 17.85 -3.82
CA PHE A 29 18.09 18.59 -3.14
C PHE A 29 18.59 19.82 -2.38
N MET A 30 19.77 19.73 -1.74
CA MET A 30 20.36 20.87 -1.02
C MET A 30 20.79 22.01 -1.94
N THR A 31 21.19 21.69 -3.16
CA THR A 31 21.62 22.68 -4.17
C THR A 31 20.47 23.18 -5.05
N HIS A 32 19.34 22.46 -5.04
CA HIS A 32 18.14 22.71 -5.84
C HIS A 32 16.88 22.59 -4.96
N PRO A 33 16.67 23.55 -4.04
CA PRO A 33 15.63 23.47 -3.01
C PRO A 33 14.23 23.86 -3.52
N GLU A 34 14.01 23.87 -4.84
CA GLU A 34 12.70 24.15 -5.41
C GLU A 34 11.62 23.15 -4.96
N ASP A 35 10.38 23.63 -4.93
CA ASP A 35 9.20 22.78 -4.79
C ASP A 35 9.06 21.86 -6.02
N ARG A 36 8.92 20.56 -5.74
CA ARG A 36 8.85 19.50 -6.74
C ARG A 36 7.51 18.82 -6.84
N GLN A 37 6.51 19.31 -6.11
CA GLN A 37 5.20 18.71 -6.06
C GLN A 37 4.62 18.50 -7.47
N SER A 38 4.71 19.49 -8.35
CA SER A 38 4.20 19.41 -9.73
C SER A 38 4.88 18.31 -10.57
N GLN A 39 6.18 18.08 -10.40
CA GLN A 39 6.90 17.05 -11.15
C GLN A 39 6.54 15.65 -10.65
N VAL A 40 6.38 15.49 -9.33
CA VAL A 40 5.92 14.24 -8.71
C VAL A 40 4.48 13.94 -9.13
N GLU A 41 3.60 14.94 -9.14
CA GLU A 41 2.23 14.82 -9.63
C GLU A 41 2.18 14.38 -11.09
N ALA A 42 2.99 15.00 -11.96
CA ALA A 42 3.06 14.65 -13.38
C ALA A 42 3.51 13.19 -13.59
N LEU A 43 4.47 12.71 -12.79
CA LEU A 43 4.89 11.30 -12.83
C LEU A 43 3.73 10.36 -12.52
N PHE A 44 2.99 10.59 -11.44
CA PHE A 44 1.84 9.76 -11.10
C PHE A 44 0.70 9.87 -12.13
N GLN A 45 0.44 11.06 -12.66
CA GLN A 45 -0.57 11.27 -13.69
C GLN A 45 -0.25 10.50 -14.99
N SER A 46 1.04 10.39 -15.36
CA SER A 46 1.47 9.59 -16.52
C SER A 46 1.10 8.11 -16.40
N ALA A 47 0.99 7.62 -15.16
CA ALA A 47 0.55 6.28 -14.80
C ALA A 47 -0.95 6.22 -14.44
N ARG A 48 -1.75 7.23 -14.84
CA ARG A 48 -3.19 7.32 -14.54
C ARG A 48 -3.51 7.26 -13.04
N CYS A 49 -2.54 7.64 -12.21
CA CYS A 49 -2.66 7.69 -10.77
C CYS A 49 -2.85 9.14 -10.32
N ARG A 50 -3.52 9.33 -9.19
CA ARG A 50 -3.73 10.63 -8.55
C ARG A 50 -2.91 10.71 -7.27
N LEU A 51 -2.00 11.68 -7.18
CA LEU A 51 -1.30 11.97 -5.93
C LEU A 51 -2.30 12.56 -4.93
N ILE A 52 -2.41 11.93 -3.76
CA ILE A 52 -3.23 12.41 -2.64
C ILE A 52 -2.39 13.31 -1.74
N GLY A 53 -1.11 12.96 -1.56
CA GLY A 53 -0.15 13.80 -0.89
C GLY A 53 1.26 13.21 -0.88
N ALA A 54 2.23 14.09 -0.62
CA ALA A 54 3.65 13.80 -0.60
C ALA A 54 4.30 14.47 0.61
N TRP A 55 5.15 13.75 1.33
CA TRP A 55 5.84 14.26 2.50
C TRP A 55 7.27 13.74 2.56
N TYR A 56 8.19 14.58 3.00
CA TYR A 56 9.52 14.14 3.44
C TYR A 56 9.44 13.70 4.90
N VAL A 57 10.21 12.67 5.25
CA VAL A 57 10.40 12.26 6.64
C VAL A 57 11.56 13.07 7.21
N ASN A 58 11.25 13.99 8.13
CA ASN A 58 12.23 14.94 8.69
C ASN A 58 13.46 14.25 9.29
N GLY A 59 14.64 14.83 9.04
CA GLY A 59 15.92 14.29 9.52
C GLY A 59 16.37 13.00 8.84
N SER A 60 15.78 12.65 7.69
CA SER A 60 16.12 11.44 6.94
C SER A 60 16.22 11.70 5.44
N ASN A 61 16.60 10.67 4.68
CA ASN A 61 16.59 10.66 3.22
C ASN A 61 15.30 10.02 2.64
N ARG A 62 14.21 9.99 3.40
CA ARG A 62 12.98 9.27 3.02
C ARG A 62 11.85 10.22 2.65
N ALA A 63 10.97 9.74 1.78
CA ALA A 63 9.70 10.37 1.48
C ALA A 63 8.57 9.34 1.46
N VAL A 64 7.36 9.82 1.74
CA VAL A 64 6.12 9.07 1.74
C VAL A 64 5.17 9.71 0.75
N PHE A 65 4.60 8.90 -0.13
CA PHE A 65 3.55 9.32 -1.04
C PHE A 65 2.30 8.50 -0.77
N VAL A 66 1.14 9.16 -0.79
CA VAL A 66 -0.16 8.48 -0.80
C VAL A 66 -0.79 8.77 -2.15
N VAL A 67 -1.19 7.71 -2.85
CA VAL A 67 -1.60 7.75 -4.24
C VAL A 67 -2.86 6.93 -4.40
N GLU A 68 -3.80 7.42 -5.19
CA GLU A 68 -4.96 6.67 -5.64
C GLU A 68 -4.74 6.18 -7.07
N GLY A 69 -4.92 4.89 -7.31
CA GLY A 69 -4.73 4.31 -8.63
C GLY A 69 -4.84 2.79 -8.64
N GLU A 70 -4.57 2.18 -9.79
CA GLU A 70 -4.46 0.73 -9.88
C GLU A 70 -3.14 0.25 -9.24
N PRO A 71 -3.13 -0.84 -8.45
CA PRO A 71 -1.90 -1.34 -7.83
C PRO A 71 -0.78 -1.65 -8.84
N ALA A 72 -1.12 -2.04 -10.07
CA ALA A 72 -0.12 -2.30 -11.11
C ALA A 72 0.59 -1.01 -11.54
N ASP A 73 -0.17 0.08 -11.71
CA ASP A 73 0.35 1.37 -12.16
C ASP A 73 1.18 2.06 -11.08
N THR A 74 0.73 2.02 -9.81
CA THR A 74 1.48 2.59 -8.68
C THR A 74 2.82 1.87 -8.46
N ARG A 75 2.85 0.54 -8.62
CA ARG A 75 4.09 -0.25 -8.58
C ARG A 75 5.00 0.06 -9.76
N ALA A 76 4.45 0.27 -10.95
CA ALA A 76 5.24 0.65 -12.12
C ALA A 76 5.94 2.00 -11.92
N VAL A 77 5.26 2.99 -11.32
CA VAL A 77 5.89 4.26 -10.94
C VAL A 77 7.04 4.05 -9.95
N GLY A 78 6.88 3.16 -8.97
CA GLY A 78 7.96 2.78 -8.05
C GLY A 78 9.20 2.22 -8.76
N ILE A 79 9.01 1.38 -9.78
CA ILE A 79 10.10 0.85 -10.61
C ILE A 79 10.79 1.97 -11.39
N VAL A 80 10.03 2.89 -11.99
CA VAL A 80 10.58 4.07 -12.69
C VAL A 80 11.40 4.93 -11.73
N ALA A 81 10.90 5.14 -10.51
CA ALA A 81 11.61 5.89 -9.48
C ALA A 81 12.95 5.21 -9.13
N LEU A 82 12.98 3.88 -8.95
CA LEU A 82 14.22 3.13 -8.71
C LEU A 82 15.20 3.22 -9.90
N ALA A 83 14.69 3.17 -11.13
CA ALA A 83 15.52 3.28 -12.34
C ALA A 83 16.19 4.64 -12.50
N SER A 84 15.67 5.71 -11.86
CA SER A 84 16.25 7.06 -11.90
C SER A 84 17.63 7.16 -11.24
N LYS A 85 18.02 6.17 -10.42
CA LYS A 85 19.22 6.18 -9.55
C LYS A 85 19.19 7.24 -8.44
N SER A 86 18.15 8.07 -8.37
CA SER A 86 17.91 9.00 -7.26
C SER A 86 17.24 8.28 -6.08
N VAL A 87 16.48 7.21 -6.34
CA VAL A 87 15.82 6.38 -5.34
C VAL A 87 16.53 5.03 -5.22
N ILE A 88 16.83 4.61 -3.99
CA ILE A 88 17.52 3.35 -3.68
C ILE A 88 16.61 2.27 -3.11
N SER A 89 15.43 2.67 -2.61
CA SER A 89 14.39 1.75 -2.16
C SER A 89 13.01 2.36 -2.41
N CYS A 90 12.05 1.52 -2.81
CA CYS A 90 10.66 1.88 -2.97
C CYS A 90 9.79 0.72 -2.48
N GLU A 91 9.20 0.87 -1.31
CA GLU A 91 8.25 -0.09 -0.75
C GLU A 91 6.83 0.41 -0.99
N THR A 92 5.94 -0.48 -1.43
CA THR A 92 4.54 -0.15 -1.69
C THR A 92 3.64 -0.90 -0.73
N SER A 93 2.59 -0.24 -0.24
CA SER A 93 1.61 -0.82 0.67
C SER A 93 0.21 -0.42 0.26
N ASP A 94 -0.62 -1.41 -0.06
CA ASP A 94 -2.03 -1.19 -0.33
C ASP A 94 -2.74 -0.84 1.00
N LEU A 95 -3.38 0.32 1.06
CA LEU A 95 -4.07 0.81 2.23
C LEU A 95 -5.55 0.46 2.15
N THR A 96 -6.08 -0.09 3.26
CA THR A 96 -7.52 -0.32 3.41
C THR A 96 -8.15 0.87 4.12
N ALA A 97 -9.17 1.47 3.52
CA ALA A 97 -9.93 2.53 4.18
C ALA A 97 -10.61 1.99 5.46
N PHE A 98 -10.68 2.82 6.50
CA PHE A 98 -11.36 2.44 7.76
C PHE A 98 -12.80 1.97 7.53
N ALA A 99 -13.52 2.60 6.60
CA ALA A 99 -14.89 2.22 6.23
C ALA A 99 -14.99 0.76 5.72
N ASP A 100 -13.94 0.25 5.09
CA ASP A 100 -13.91 -1.09 4.49
C ASP A 100 -13.25 -2.14 5.41
N SER A 101 -12.52 -1.67 6.44
CA SER A 101 -11.78 -2.53 7.38
C SER A 101 -12.66 -3.54 8.12
N ARG A 102 -13.96 -3.24 8.31
CA ARG A 102 -14.90 -4.15 8.98
C ARG A 102 -14.96 -5.52 8.31
N ALA A 103 -15.02 -5.56 6.99
CA ALA A 103 -15.13 -6.83 6.25
C ALA A 103 -13.89 -7.71 6.47
N TYR A 104 -12.70 -7.08 6.43
CA TYR A 104 -11.44 -7.75 6.72
C TYR A 104 -11.38 -8.31 8.14
N PHE A 105 -11.75 -7.52 9.16
CA PHE A 105 -11.72 -7.98 10.55
C PHE A 105 -12.76 -9.06 10.85
N SER A 106 -13.97 -8.96 10.28
CA SER A 106 -14.99 -10.02 10.42
C SER A 106 -14.51 -11.35 9.80
N ARG A 107 -13.82 -11.29 8.65
CA ARG A 107 -13.23 -12.48 8.05
C ARG A 107 -12.09 -13.05 8.90
N ALA A 108 -11.21 -12.20 9.42
CA ALA A 108 -10.13 -12.62 10.31
C ALA A 108 -10.64 -13.34 11.56
N GLN A 109 -11.69 -12.81 12.20
CA GLN A 109 -12.33 -13.46 13.35
C GLN A 109 -12.86 -14.86 13.00
N SER A 110 -13.46 -15.01 11.81
CA SER A 110 -13.98 -16.31 11.37
C SER A 110 -12.85 -17.32 11.15
N ILE A 111 -11.76 -16.90 10.50
CA ILE A 111 -10.58 -17.73 10.28
C ILE A 111 -9.96 -18.19 11.61
N GLN A 112 -9.88 -17.29 12.60
CA GLN A 112 -9.34 -17.61 13.92
C GLN A 112 -10.16 -18.72 14.60
N LYS A 113 -11.48 -18.57 14.65
CA LYS A 113 -12.37 -19.59 15.25
C LYS A 113 -12.23 -20.95 14.55
N ASP A 114 -12.20 -20.94 13.22
CA ASP A 114 -12.03 -22.16 12.43
C ASP A 114 -10.68 -22.84 12.73
N TYR A 115 -9.61 -22.07 12.85
CA TYR A 115 -8.27 -22.58 13.17
C TYR A 115 -8.20 -23.18 14.58
N GLU A 116 -8.73 -22.48 15.58
CA GLU A 116 -8.81 -22.95 16.96
C GLU A 116 -9.60 -24.26 17.07
N SER A 117 -10.77 -24.34 16.40
CA SER A 117 -11.60 -25.55 16.40
C SER A 117 -10.87 -26.77 15.83
N ARG A 118 -10.03 -26.58 14.80
CA ARG A 118 -9.24 -27.65 14.18
C ARG A 118 -8.09 -28.10 15.07
N GLN A 119 -7.46 -27.19 15.81
CA GLN A 119 -6.44 -27.58 16.79
C GLN A 119 -7.04 -28.45 17.91
N THR A 120 -8.20 -28.05 18.45
CA THR A 120 -8.88 -28.82 19.51
C THR A 120 -9.40 -30.18 19.04
N ALA A 121 -9.83 -30.30 17.77
CA ALA A 121 -10.29 -31.56 17.19
C ALA A 121 -9.16 -32.54 16.85
N SER A 122 -7.91 -32.06 16.78
CA SER A 122 -6.72 -32.87 16.45
C SER A 122 -6.00 -33.48 17.66
N ALA A 123 -6.46 -33.21 18.89
CA ALA A 123 -5.93 -33.85 20.09
C ALA A 123 -6.41 -35.33 20.17
N PRO A 124 -5.52 -36.34 20.18
CA PRO A 124 -5.94 -37.74 20.24
C PRO A 124 -6.58 -38.07 21.60
N SER A 125 -7.82 -38.55 21.59
CA SER A 125 -8.60 -38.95 22.76
C SER A 125 -8.23 -40.33 23.34
N PHE A 126 -6.96 -40.75 23.29
CA PHE A 126 -6.53 -42.10 23.71
C PHE A 126 -6.03 -42.22 25.16
N LEU A 127 -6.13 -41.19 25.99
CA LEU A 127 -5.70 -41.24 27.40
C LEU A 127 -6.85 -41.25 28.43
N ALA A 128 -8.11 -41.36 28.01
CA ALA A 128 -9.26 -41.40 28.91
C ALA A 128 -9.92 -42.78 28.98
N SER A 129 -9.14 -43.85 29.09
CA SER A 129 -9.61 -45.11 29.67
C SER A 129 -8.43 -45.99 30.06
N ASN A 130 -8.06 -45.95 31.34
CA ASN A 130 -7.73 -47.14 32.10
C ASN A 130 -8.08 -46.82 33.56
N GLY A 131 -8.98 -47.63 34.10
CA GLY A 131 -9.44 -47.55 35.48
C GLY A 131 -8.46 -48.15 36.48
#